data_AF-A0A0J9U2J0-F1
#
_entry.id   AF-A0A0J9U2J0-F1
#
_cell.length_a   1.000
_cell.length_b   1.000
_cell.length_c   1.000
_cell.angle_alpha   90.00
_cell.angle_beta   90.00
_cell.angle_gamma   90.00
#
_symmetry.space_group_name_H-M   'P 1'
#
loop_
_entity.id
_entity.type
_entity.pdbx_description
1 polymer ?
#
loop_
_entity_poly.entity_id
_entity_poly.type
_entity_poly.pdbx_seq_one_letter_code
_entity_poly.pdbx_strand_id
1 'polypeptide(L)'
;MDDFKKIYNEGLKKCYLDGDYNLGKGLESFKNIYKTIKLNKVPQCNQQNYNDLKDLISVHYNLLFEYKKEEQNYLMIRILHQFFQYCNENKDNQKLASFMKEFIDEYYKKHKEGYTEIFEECEGEATSNKYCNLYNTWKGKFETDLSLIKDNPDRYLERQKKNINKSSADTSSIANAISMFLDFAANSKYSTTIVSIMISFFLCFFFLYKVLNNYI
;
A
#
# COMPACT_ATOMS: atom_id res chain seq x y z
N MET A 1 14.18 -15.35 8.75
CA MET A 1 12.77 -15.02 8.47
C MET A 1 11.85 -15.88 9.34
N ASP A 2 12.13 -17.19 9.46
CA ASP A 2 11.33 -18.12 10.27
C ASP A 2 11.40 -17.88 11.78
N ASP A 3 12.58 -17.50 12.29
CA ASP A 3 12.74 -17.17 13.71
C ASP A 3 11.88 -15.96 14.13
N PHE A 4 11.77 -14.96 13.25
CA PHE A 4 10.93 -13.79 13.51
C PHE A 4 9.45 -14.15 13.54
N LYS A 5 8.97 -14.96 12.59
CA LYS A 5 7.59 -15.46 12.59
C LYS A 5 7.27 -16.26 13.85
N LYS A 6 8.21 -17.11 14.30
CA LYS A 6 8.05 -17.91 15.51
C LYS A 6 7.92 -17.02 16.75
N ILE A 7 8.83 -16.05 16.91
CA ILE A 7 8.82 -15.10 18.03
C ILE A 7 7.55 -14.24 18.02
N TYR A 8 7.11 -13.77 16.85
CA TYR A 8 5.89 -12.99 16.69
C TYR A 8 4.64 -13.78 17.09
N ASN A 9 4.52 -15.03 16.63
CA ASN A 9 3.40 -15.90 16.94
C ASN A 9 3.38 -16.34 18.42
N GLU A 10 4.54 -16.55 19.03
CA GLU A 10 4.64 -16.79 20.48
C GLU A 10 4.24 -15.56 21.30
N GLY A 11 4.63 -14.37 20.87
CA GLY A 11 4.21 -13.10 21.47
C GLY A 11 2.70 -12.88 21.40
N LEU A 12 2.09 -13.20 20.25
CA LEU A 12 0.64 -13.18 20.09
C LEU A 12 -0.06 -14.20 21.00
N LYS A 13 0.46 -15.44 21.09
CA LYS A 13 -0.08 -16.47 21.99
C LYS A 13 -0.07 -16.00 23.44
N LYS A 14 1.04 -15.44 23.92
CA LYS A 14 1.12 -14.89 25.30
C LYS A 14 0.16 -13.74 25.52
N CYS A 15 -0.02 -12.88 24.52
CA CYS A 15 -0.92 -11.73 24.62
C CYS A 15 -2.41 -12.16 24.70
N TYR A 16 -2.82 -13.18 23.94
CA TYR A 16 -4.22 -13.64 23.87
C TYR A 16 -4.59 -14.71 24.91
N LEU A 17 -3.65 -15.58 25.30
CA LEU A 17 -3.91 -16.70 26.22
C LEU A 17 -3.53 -16.38 27.66
N ASP A 18 -2.42 -15.67 27.88
CA ASP A 18 -1.88 -15.43 29.22
C ASP A 18 -2.30 -14.06 29.78
N GLY A 19 -2.97 -13.21 28.98
CA GLY A 19 -3.51 -11.92 29.42
C GLY A 19 -2.44 -10.92 29.88
N ASP A 20 -1.22 -11.00 29.33
CA ASP A 20 -0.12 -10.10 29.70
C ASP A 20 -0.40 -8.67 29.21
N TYR A 21 -1.01 -7.89 30.11
CA TYR A 21 -1.43 -6.51 29.90
C TYR A 21 -0.28 -5.59 29.49
N ASN A 22 0.95 -5.81 30.00
CA ASN A 22 2.10 -4.97 29.69
C ASN A 22 2.63 -5.24 28.29
N LEU A 23 2.64 -6.49 27.86
CA LEU A 23 2.95 -6.87 26.49
C LEU A 23 1.90 -6.30 25.51
N GLY A 24 0.62 -6.37 25.87
CA GLY A 24 -0.48 -5.77 25.11
C GLY A 24 -0.31 -4.26 24.91
N LYS A 25 -0.01 -3.52 25.98
CA LYS A 25 0.30 -2.07 25.90
C LYS A 25 1.55 -1.77 25.05
N GLY A 26 2.58 -2.61 25.15
CA GLY A 26 3.79 -2.48 24.35
C GLY A 26 3.51 -2.67 22.85
N LEU A 27 2.73 -3.71 22.51
CA LEU A 27 2.29 -3.98 21.13
C LEU A 27 1.37 -2.89 20.58
N GLU A 28 0.47 -2.36 21.41
CA GLU A 28 -0.39 -1.22 21.04
C GLU A 28 0.42 0.06 20.78
N SER A 29 1.42 0.33 21.63
CA SER A 29 2.35 1.46 21.44
C SER A 29 3.17 1.29 20.15
N PHE A 30 3.67 0.08 19.88
CA PHE A 30 4.41 -0.21 18.66
C PHE A 30 3.51 -0.07 17.42
N LYS A 31 2.29 -0.59 17.47
CA LYS A 31 1.25 -0.42 16.44
C LYS A 31 0.97 1.06 16.18
N ASN A 32 0.85 1.89 17.22
CA ASN A 32 0.60 3.32 17.10
C ASN A 32 1.79 4.10 16.51
N ILE A 33 3.01 3.78 16.91
CA ILE A 33 4.24 4.37 16.35
C ILE A 33 4.38 3.97 14.88
N TYR A 34 4.22 2.68 14.57
CA TYR A 34 4.28 2.17 13.21
C TYR A 34 3.20 2.77 12.30
N LYS A 35 1.95 2.86 12.80
CA LYS A 35 0.83 3.50 12.11
C LYS A 35 1.14 4.98 11.82
N THR A 36 1.72 5.71 12.76
CA THR A 36 2.14 7.12 12.58
C THR A 36 3.24 7.27 11.53
N ILE A 37 4.29 6.43 11.57
CA ILE A 37 5.43 6.51 10.64
C ILE A 37 5.02 6.14 9.21
N LYS A 38 4.15 5.13 9.04
CA LYS A 38 3.73 4.67 7.71
C LYS A 38 2.56 5.46 7.11
N LEU A 39 1.66 6.01 7.92
CA LEU A 39 0.58 6.90 7.43
C LEU A 39 1.11 8.20 6.81
N ASN A 40 2.37 8.58 7.08
CA ASN A 40 3.01 9.70 6.39
C ASN A 40 3.50 9.36 4.96
N LYS A 41 3.53 8.06 4.59
CA LYS A 41 3.93 7.59 3.25
C LYS A 41 2.75 7.42 2.30
N VAL A 42 1.56 7.13 2.80
CA VAL A 42 0.34 7.01 2.00
C VAL A 42 -0.46 8.31 2.15
N PRO A 43 -0.84 8.99 1.05
CA PRO A 43 -1.70 10.16 1.13
C PRO A 43 -2.97 9.84 1.91
N GLN A 44 -3.08 10.44 3.10
CA GLN A 44 -4.22 10.43 4.02
C GLN A 44 -5.38 9.49 3.66
N CYS A 45 -5.28 8.20 4.00
CA CYS A 45 -6.44 7.31 4.21
C CYS A 45 -7.20 7.73 5.48
N ASN A 46 -7.65 8.98 5.52
CA ASN A 46 -8.24 9.62 6.70
C ASN A 46 -9.77 9.64 6.64
N GLN A 47 -10.36 9.22 5.52
CA GLN A 47 -11.80 9.05 5.40
C GLN A 47 -12.22 7.69 5.94
N GLN A 48 -13.36 7.67 6.64
CA GLN A 48 -13.98 6.49 7.29
C GLN A 48 -14.22 5.31 6.34
N ASN A 49 -14.10 5.52 5.02
CA ASN A 49 -14.36 4.55 3.96
C ASN A 49 -13.20 3.59 3.67
N TYR A 50 -12.00 3.79 4.25
CA TYR A 50 -10.78 3.04 3.92
C TYR A 50 -10.19 2.22 5.08
N ASN A 51 -11.01 1.88 6.08
CA ASN A 51 -10.51 1.32 7.33
C ASN A 51 -9.79 -0.03 7.14
N ASP A 52 -10.31 -0.93 6.29
CA ASP A 52 -9.68 -2.25 6.10
C ASP A 52 -8.37 -2.16 5.34
N LEU A 53 -8.33 -1.31 4.31
CA LEU A 53 -7.10 -1.03 3.56
C LEU A 53 -6.06 -0.39 4.47
N LYS A 54 -6.47 0.57 5.31
CA LYS A 54 -5.61 1.23 6.30
C LYS A 54 -5.08 0.24 7.33
N ASP A 55 -5.94 -0.63 7.84
CA ASP A 55 -5.57 -1.62 8.84
C ASP A 55 -4.63 -2.65 8.23
N LEU A 56 -4.88 -3.12 7.01
CA LEU A 56 -3.97 -3.99 6.26
C LEU A 56 -2.57 -3.37 6.10
N ILE A 57 -2.47 -2.10 5.69
CA ILE A 57 -1.19 -1.40 5.57
C ILE A 57 -0.50 -1.30 6.94
N SER A 58 -1.28 -1.08 8.01
CA SER A 58 -0.79 -0.97 9.38
C SER A 58 -0.23 -2.28 9.95
N VAL A 59 -0.51 -3.42 9.32
CA VAL A 59 0.04 -4.73 9.68
C VAL A 59 0.99 -5.28 8.63
N HIS A 60 1.54 -4.42 7.75
CA HIS A 60 2.43 -4.79 6.65
C HIS A 60 1.83 -5.86 5.73
N TYR A 61 0.55 -5.72 5.38
CA TYR A 61 -0.13 -6.65 4.48
C TYR A 61 -0.21 -8.09 5.00
N ASN A 62 0.06 -8.31 6.29
CA ASN A 62 -0.28 -9.57 6.95
C ASN A 62 -1.78 -9.53 7.28
N LEU A 63 -2.60 -10.26 6.53
CA LEU A 63 -4.00 -10.40 6.88
C LEU A 63 -4.09 -11.04 8.27
N LEU A 64 -4.73 -10.36 9.24
CA LEU A 64 -5.07 -10.99 10.50
C LEU A 64 -6.13 -12.04 10.18
N PHE A 65 -5.75 -13.32 10.23
CA PHE A 65 -6.64 -14.41 9.86
C PHE A 65 -7.86 -14.42 10.79
N GLU A 66 -9.03 -14.06 10.26
CA GLU A 66 -10.32 -14.34 10.88
C GLU A 66 -10.58 -15.85 10.78
N TYR A 67 -11.12 -16.44 11.84
CA TYR A 67 -11.21 -17.90 12.01
C TYR A 67 -12.19 -18.56 11.02
N LYS A 68 -12.96 -17.77 10.24
CA LYS A 68 -14.00 -18.25 9.32
C LYS A 68 -13.71 -17.80 7.88
N LYS A 69 -13.76 -18.75 6.94
CA LYS A 69 -13.52 -18.52 5.49
C LYS A 69 -14.44 -17.43 4.90
N GLU A 70 -15.72 -17.40 5.28
CA GLU A 70 -16.65 -16.38 4.79
C GLU A 70 -16.28 -14.95 5.23
N GLU A 71 -15.86 -14.78 6.49
CA GLU A 71 -15.46 -13.47 7.02
C GLU A 71 -14.14 -13.00 6.37
N GLN A 72 -13.20 -13.93 6.17
CA GLN A 72 -11.97 -13.69 5.41
C GLN A 72 -12.26 -13.26 3.96
N ASN A 73 -13.14 -13.97 3.25
CA ASN A 73 -13.55 -13.62 1.89
C ASN A 73 -14.19 -12.23 1.83
N TYR A 74 -15.02 -11.90 2.82
CA TYR A 74 -15.64 -10.59 2.95
C TYR A 74 -14.61 -9.48 3.17
N LEU A 75 -13.60 -9.70 4.03
CA LEU A 75 -12.49 -8.78 4.25
C LEU A 75 -11.66 -8.56 2.98
N MET A 76 -11.33 -9.64 2.26
CA MET A 76 -10.57 -9.56 1.00
C MET A 76 -11.30 -8.72 -0.06
N ILE A 77 -12.62 -8.90 -0.21
CA ILE A 77 -13.45 -8.10 -1.12
C ILE A 77 -13.51 -6.63 -0.68
N ARG A 78 -13.65 -6.35 0.62
CA ARG A 78 -13.63 -4.96 1.14
C ARG A 78 -12.31 -4.26 0.86
N ILE A 79 -11.19 -4.95 1.11
CA ILE A 79 -9.85 -4.41 0.85
C ILE A 79 -9.69 -4.07 -0.63
N LEU A 80 -10.09 -4.97 -1.53
CA LEU A 80 -9.96 -4.74 -2.97
C LEU A 80 -10.84 -3.59 -3.46
N HIS A 81 -12.08 -3.51 -2.96
CA HIS A 81 -12.98 -2.40 -3.25
C HIS A 81 -12.38 -1.06 -2.80
N GLN A 82 -11.89 -0.99 -1.55
CA GLN A 82 -11.27 0.20 -0.99
C GLN A 82 -10.00 0.59 -1.75
N PHE A 83 -9.21 -0.40 -2.20
CA PHE A 83 -8.04 -0.16 -3.02
C PHE A 83 -8.41 0.54 -4.34
N PHE A 84 -9.39 0.02 -5.08
CA PHE A 84 -9.82 0.64 -6.32
C PHE A 84 -10.44 2.02 -6.12
N GLN A 85 -11.27 2.17 -5.08
CA GLN A 85 -11.86 3.46 -4.75
C GLN A 85 -10.77 4.50 -4.44
N TYR A 86 -9.82 4.16 -3.57
CA TYR A 86 -8.70 5.02 -3.23
C TYR A 86 -7.89 5.44 -4.46
N CYS A 87 -7.57 4.47 -5.32
CA CYS A 87 -6.82 4.72 -6.56
C CYS A 87 -7.56 5.68 -7.49
N ASN A 88 -8.88 5.55 -7.61
CA ASN A 88 -9.68 6.44 -8.45
C ASN A 88 -9.83 7.85 -7.87
N GLU A 89 -9.87 7.99 -6.55
CA GLU A 89 -9.99 9.30 -5.87
C GLU A 89 -8.65 10.05 -5.78
N ASN A 90 -7.51 9.35 -5.89
CA ASN A 90 -6.18 9.93 -5.69
C ASN A 90 -5.31 9.92 -6.97
N LYS A 91 -5.91 9.97 -8.16
CA LYS A 91 -5.21 9.85 -9.46
C LYS A 91 -4.08 10.86 -9.64
N ASP A 92 -4.23 12.07 -9.10
CA ASP A 92 -3.23 13.13 -9.21
C ASP A 92 -2.13 13.02 -8.14
N ASN A 93 -2.21 12.01 -7.27
CA ASN A 93 -1.23 11.84 -6.23
C ASN A 93 0.05 11.18 -6.75
N GLN A 94 1.16 11.90 -6.66
CA GLN A 94 2.47 11.42 -7.12
C GLN A 94 2.95 10.13 -6.42
N LYS A 95 2.47 9.83 -5.20
CA LYS A 95 2.81 8.60 -4.48
C LYS A 95 1.91 7.41 -4.82
N LEU A 96 0.84 7.63 -5.60
CA LEU A 96 -0.15 6.60 -5.90
C LEU A 96 0.47 5.41 -6.64
N ALA A 97 1.36 5.65 -7.60
CA ALA A 97 2.01 4.59 -8.36
C ALA A 97 2.85 3.65 -7.47
N SER A 98 3.60 4.21 -6.53
CA SER A 98 4.39 3.42 -5.56
C SER A 98 3.48 2.65 -4.61
N PHE A 99 2.39 3.27 -4.14
CA PHE A 99 1.38 2.60 -3.31
C PHE A 99 0.71 1.42 -4.03
N MET A 100 0.27 1.61 -5.27
CA MET A 100 -0.32 0.56 -6.09
C MET A 100 0.64 -0.62 -6.25
N LYS A 101 1.92 -0.33 -6.56
CA LYS A 101 2.95 -1.36 -6.68
C LYS A 101 3.13 -2.13 -5.37
N GLU A 102 3.24 -1.43 -4.24
CA GLU A 102 3.36 -2.05 -2.90
C GLU A 102 2.15 -2.96 -2.62
N PHE A 103 0.93 -2.48 -2.83
CA PHE A 103 -0.28 -3.29 -2.62
C PHE A 103 -0.31 -4.55 -3.50
N ILE A 104 0.02 -4.43 -4.78
CA ILE A 104 0.00 -5.56 -5.71
C ILE A 104 1.05 -6.61 -5.34
N ASP A 105 2.29 -6.17 -5.11
CA ASP A 105 3.41 -7.08 -4.83
C ASP A 105 3.33 -7.69 -3.43
N GLU A 106 2.98 -6.90 -2.42
CA GLU A 106 3.01 -7.35 -1.04
C GLU A 106 1.74 -8.07 -0.58
N TYR A 107 0.61 -7.84 -1.26
CA TYR A 107 -0.68 -8.37 -0.84
C TYR A 107 -1.41 -9.15 -1.93
N TYR A 108 -1.79 -8.50 -3.03
CA TYR A 108 -2.70 -9.10 -4.01
C TYR A 108 -2.12 -10.39 -4.60
N LYS A 109 -0.86 -10.35 -5.05
CA LYS A 109 -0.18 -11.53 -5.64
C LYS A 109 -0.11 -12.71 -4.65
N LYS A 110 0.09 -12.44 -3.36
CA LYS A 110 0.16 -13.48 -2.31
C LYS A 110 -1.20 -14.13 -2.01
N HIS A 111 -2.29 -13.41 -2.28
CA HIS A 111 -3.66 -13.87 -2.04
C HIS A 111 -4.43 -14.13 -3.35
N LYS A 112 -3.71 -14.25 -4.47
CA LYS A 112 -4.31 -14.36 -5.82
C LYS A 112 -5.23 -15.56 -5.93
N GLU A 113 -4.85 -16.71 -5.37
CA GLU A 113 -5.67 -17.93 -5.39
C GLU A 113 -6.99 -17.71 -4.65
N GLY A 114 -6.96 -17.13 -3.44
CA GLY A 114 -8.18 -16.81 -2.68
C GLY A 114 -9.08 -15.80 -3.41
N TYR A 115 -8.50 -14.80 -4.08
CA TYR A 115 -9.28 -13.90 -4.94
C TYR A 115 -9.91 -14.64 -6.12
N THR A 116 -9.17 -15.57 -6.75
CA THR A 116 -9.66 -16.35 -7.89
C THR A 116 -10.86 -17.19 -7.48
N GLU A 117 -10.79 -17.91 -6.35
CA GLU A 117 -11.92 -18.67 -5.79
C GLU A 117 -13.14 -17.77 -5.56
N ILE A 118 -12.95 -16.60 -4.91
CA ILE A 118 -14.05 -15.68 -4.64
C ILE A 118 -14.69 -15.18 -5.93
N PHE A 119 -13.89 -14.85 -6.96
CA PHE A 119 -14.43 -14.34 -8.21
C PHE A 119 -15.23 -15.40 -8.96
N GLU A 120 -14.70 -16.63 -9.06
CA GLU A 120 -15.38 -17.75 -9.70
C GLU A 120 -16.71 -18.04 -9.00
N GLU A 121 -16.71 -18.03 -7.67
CA GLU A 121 -17.91 -18.25 -6.88
C GLU A 121 -18.95 -17.14 -7.11
N CYS A 122 -18.55 -15.88 -7.03
CA CYS A 122 -19.49 -14.76 -7.16
C CYS A 122 -19.96 -14.48 -8.60
N GLU A 123 -19.28 -15.07 -9.60
CA GLU A 123 -19.65 -15.02 -11.02
C GLU A 123 -20.44 -16.25 -11.48
N GLY A 124 -20.49 -17.31 -10.65
CA GLY A 124 -21.26 -18.53 -10.86
C GLY A 124 -22.76 -18.38 -10.54
N GLU A 125 -23.43 -19.51 -10.29
CA GLU A 125 -24.85 -19.54 -9.90
C GLU A 125 -25.10 -18.74 -8.62
N ALA A 126 -26.33 -18.24 -8.44
CA ALA A 126 -26.70 -17.25 -7.43
C ALA A 126 -26.38 -17.67 -5.98
N THR A 127 -25.13 -17.49 -5.57
CA THR A 127 -24.69 -17.64 -4.18
C THR A 127 -25.13 -16.40 -3.39
N SER A 128 -25.96 -16.58 -2.36
CA SER A 128 -26.42 -15.48 -1.50
C SER A 128 -25.36 -15.04 -0.47
N ASN A 129 -24.10 -15.39 -0.68
CA ASN A 129 -23.02 -15.14 0.27
C ASN A 129 -22.77 -13.63 0.40
N LYS A 130 -22.51 -13.19 1.64
CA LYS A 130 -22.43 -11.76 1.96
C LYS A 130 -21.35 -11.03 1.15
N TYR A 131 -20.23 -11.70 0.90
CA TYR A 131 -19.12 -11.14 0.11
C TYR A 131 -19.44 -11.08 -1.38
N CYS A 132 -20.21 -12.02 -1.93
CA CYS A 132 -20.66 -11.96 -3.32
C CYS A 132 -21.68 -10.86 -3.54
N ASN A 133 -22.61 -10.66 -2.59
CA ASN A 133 -23.50 -9.51 -2.61
C ASN A 133 -22.71 -8.20 -2.63
N LEU A 134 -21.72 -8.06 -1.74
CA LEU A 134 -20.85 -6.89 -1.72
C LEU A 134 -20.10 -6.71 -3.05
N TYR A 135 -19.43 -7.75 -3.56
CA TYR A 135 -18.75 -7.72 -4.86
C TYR A 135 -19.67 -7.23 -5.98
N ASN A 136 -20.89 -7.78 -6.06
CA ASN A 136 -21.87 -7.43 -7.08
C ASN A 136 -22.34 -5.97 -7.01
N THR A 137 -22.30 -5.32 -5.84
CA THR A 137 -22.67 -3.90 -5.72
C THR A 137 -21.69 -2.94 -6.42
N TRP A 138 -20.40 -3.27 -6.47
CA TRP A 138 -19.37 -2.36 -6.98
C TRP A 138 -18.65 -2.88 -8.22
N LYS A 139 -18.79 -4.17 -8.60
CA LYS A 139 -18.06 -4.75 -9.73
C LYS A 139 -18.26 -4.00 -11.05
N GLY A 140 -19.47 -3.53 -11.34
CA GLY A 140 -19.75 -2.76 -12.56
C GLY A 140 -19.03 -1.41 -12.59
N LYS A 141 -18.85 -0.75 -11.44
CA LYS A 141 -18.14 0.52 -11.34
C LYS A 141 -16.64 0.38 -11.64
N PHE A 142 -16.07 -0.79 -11.37
CA PHE A 142 -14.64 -1.08 -11.50
C PHE A 142 -14.37 -2.23 -12.48
N GLU A 143 -15.28 -2.48 -13.44
CA GLU A 143 -15.22 -3.63 -14.34
C GLU A 143 -13.88 -3.71 -15.08
N THR A 144 -13.41 -2.57 -15.58
CA THR A 144 -12.14 -2.44 -16.28
C THR A 144 -10.94 -2.75 -15.38
N ASP A 145 -10.95 -2.23 -14.15
CA ASP A 145 -9.88 -2.45 -13.17
C ASP A 145 -9.85 -3.92 -12.72
N LEU A 146 -11.03 -4.50 -12.49
CA LEU A 146 -11.23 -5.92 -12.16
C LEU A 146 -10.72 -6.83 -13.28
N SER A 147 -11.13 -6.60 -14.51
CA SER A 147 -10.69 -7.39 -15.67
C SER A 147 -9.16 -7.43 -15.76
N LEU A 148 -8.52 -6.27 -15.62
CA LEU A 148 -7.06 -6.17 -15.70
C LEU A 148 -6.35 -6.83 -14.52
N ILE A 149 -6.79 -6.60 -13.29
CA ILE A 149 -6.10 -7.17 -12.12
C ILE A 149 -6.23 -8.70 -12.08
N LYS A 150 -7.39 -9.24 -12.52
CA LYS A 150 -7.64 -10.68 -12.62
C LYS A 150 -6.72 -11.33 -13.64
N ASP A 151 -6.66 -10.75 -14.82
CA ASP A 151 -5.90 -11.25 -15.96
C ASP A 151 -4.39 -11.14 -15.71
N ASN A 152 -3.92 -9.94 -15.39
CA ASN A 152 -2.53 -9.71 -15.01
C ASN A 152 -2.36 -8.44 -14.14
N PRO A 153 -2.03 -8.59 -12.84
CA PRO A 153 -1.81 -7.48 -11.92
C PRO A 153 -0.74 -6.47 -12.39
N ASP A 154 0.28 -6.92 -13.12
CA ASP A 154 1.33 -6.04 -13.64
C ASP A 154 0.80 -5.20 -14.82
N ARG A 155 -0.08 -5.76 -15.66
CA ARG A 155 -0.77 -4.98 -16.71
C ARG A 155 -1.71 -3.92 -16.12
N TYR A 156 -2.38 -4.24 -15.01
CA TYR A 156 -3.14 -3.25 -14.26
C TYR A 156 -2.23 -2.08 -13.82
N LEU A 157 -1.08 -2.38 -13.21
CA LEU A 157 -0.12 -1.35 -12.78
C LEU A 157 0.39 -0.49 -13.93
N GLU A 158 0.76 -1.09 -15.07
CA GLU A 158 1.24 -0.36 -16.24
C GLU A 158 0.19 0.61 -16.79
N ARG A 159 -1.06 0.17 -16.86
CA ARG A 159 -2.17 1.04 -17.30
C ARG A 159 -2.37 2.19 -16.34
N GLN A 160 -2.38 1.93 -15.04
CA GLN A 160 -2.59 3.00 -14.05
C GLN A 160 -1.44 4.02 -14.06
N LYS A 161 -0.18 3.56 -14.19
CA LYS A 161 0.98 4.45 -14.37
C LYS A 161 0.84 5.37 -15.60
N LYS A 162 0.40 4.82 -16.74
CA LYS A 162 0.15 5.62 -17.95
C LYS A 162 -0.94 6.67 -17.72
N ASN A 163 -2.01 6.33 -17.00
CA ASN A 163 -3.09 7.27 -16.69
C ASN A 163 -2.63 8.40 -15.75
N ILE A 164 -1.85 8.07 -14.71
CA ILE A 164 -1.28 9.05 -13.77
C ILE A 164 -0.34 10.02 -14.53
N ASN A 165 0.56 9.47 -15.36
CA ASN A 165 1.54 10.26 -16.12
C ASN A 165 0.91 11.15 -17.20
N LYS A 166 -0.25 10.75 -17.75
CA LYS A 166 -1.02 11.56 -18.71
C LYS A 166 -1.67 12.77 -18.02
N SER A 167 -2.09 12.63 -16.75
CA SER A 167 -2.62 13.73 -15.94
C SER A 167 -1.53 14.73 -15.54
N SER A 168 -0.30 14.24 -15.29
CA SER A 168 0.83 15.05 -14.82
C SER A 168 1.66 15.72 -15.93
N ALA A 169 1.16 15.82 -17.16
CA ALA A 169 1.92 16.31 -18.32
C ALA A 169 2.51 17.72 -18.12
N ASP A 170 1.94 18.55 -17.22
CA ASP A 170 2.45 19.89 -16.90
C ASP A 170 3.58 19.94 -15.84
N THR A 171 3.97 18.82 -15.21
CA THR A 171 5.02 18.79 -14.15
C THR A 171 6.07 17.68 -14.30
N SER A 172 6.10 17.01 -15.46
CA SER A 172 6.74 15.69 -15.64
C SER A 172 8.24 15.60 -15.30
N SER A 173 9.03 16.66 -15.50
CA SER A 173 10.48 16.63 -15.26
C SER A 173 10.84 16.59 -13.78
N ILE A 174 10.14 17.36 -12.95
CA ILE A 174 10.40 17.46 -11.51
C ILE A 174 9.80 16.25 -10.78
N ALA A 175 8.59 15.83 -11.18
CA ALA A 175 7.94 14.67 -10.59
C ALA A 175 8.71 13.35 -10.85
N ASN A 176 9.26 13.18 -12.06
CA ASN A 176 10.11 12.03 -12.37
C ASN A 176 11.44 12.04 -11.61
N ALA A 177 12.05 13.21 -11.41
CA ALA A 177 13.24 13.33 -10.58
C ALA A 177 12.93 12.95 -9.11
N ILE A 178 11.82 13.44 -8.55
CA ILE A 178 11.41 13.17 -7.17
C ILE A 178 11.07 11.68 -6.97
N SER A 179 10.40 11.02 -7.91
CA SER A 179 10.07 9.59 -7.79
C SER A 179 11.31 8.71 -7.85
N MET A 180 12.28 9.03 -8.73
CA MET A 180 13.59 8.38 -8.75
C MET A 180 14.32 8.52 -7.41
N PHE A 181 14.27 9.70 -6.76
CA PHE A 181 14.87 9.90 -5.44
C PHE A 181 14.20 9.10 -4.33
N LEU A 182 12.87 9.02 -4.34
CA LEU A 182 12.11 8.26 -3.35
C LEU A 182 12.31 6.74 -3.50
N ASP A 183 12.34 6.24 -4.72
CA ASP A 183 12.62 4.82 -5.02
C ASP A 183 14.06 4.45 -4.62
N PHE A 184 15.01 5.38 -4.77
CA PHE A 184 16.39 5.18 -4.34
C PHE A 184 16.55 5.16 -2.81
N ALA A 185 15.84 6.04 -2.11
CA ALA A 185 15.83 6.11 -0.65
C ALA A 185 15.15 4.89 -0.01
N ALA A 186 14.17 4.29 -0.69
CA ALA A 186 13.46 3.11 -0.22
C ALA A 186 14.26 1.80 -0.42
N ASN A 187 15.12 1.73 -1.45
CA ASN A 187 15.75 0.47 -1.88
C ASN A 187 17.25 0.34 -1.56
N SER A 188 17.94 1.40 -1.14
CA SER A 188 19.39 1.31 -0.88
C SER A 188 19.74 1.14 0.61
N LYS A 189 20.47 0.07 0.93
CA LYS A 189 21.19 -0.13 2.21
C LYS A 189 22.28 0.94 2.47
N TYR A 190 22.54 1.80 1.49
CA TYR A 190 23.55 2.88 1.49
C TYR A 190 22.94 4.29 1.62
N SER A 191 21.64 4.37 1.96
CA SER A 191 20.81 5.58 2.03
C SER A 191 21.50 6.78 2.68
N THR A 192 22.16 6.61 3.83
CA THR A 192 22.74 7.73 4.58
C THR A 192 23.95 8.36 3.87
N THR A 193 24.83 7.55 3.29
CA THR A 193 26.07 8.03 2.65
C THR A 193 25.75 8.74 1.34
N ILE A 194 24.82 8.20 0.56
CA ILE A 194 24.49 8.78 -0.75
C ILE A 194 23.64 10.04 -0.57
N VAL A 195 22.68 10.07 0.37
CA VAL A 195 21.94 11.29 0.72
C VAL A 195 22.89 12.36 1.27
N SER A 196 23.89 11.98 2.07
CA SER A 196 24.94 12.91 2.52
C SER A 196 25.74 13.49 1.35
N ILE A 197 26.17 12.66 0.40
CA ILE A 197 26.90 13.10 -0.80
C ILE A 197 26.05 14.05 -1.64
N MET A 198 24.76 13.77 -1.79
CA MET A 198 23.83 14.61 -2.54
C MET A 198 23.56 15.96 -1.88
N ILE A 199 23.39 16.00 -0.54
CA ILE A 199 23.26 17.25 0.22
C ILE A 199 24.55 18.07 0.08
N SER A 200 25.72 17.42 0.15
CA SER A 200 27.01 18.08 -0.05
C SER A 200 27.13 18.69 -1.45
N PHE A 201 26.73 17.98 -2.51
CA PHE A 201 26.72 18.54 -3.87
C PHE A 201 25.74 19.70 -4.02
N PHE A 202 24.52 19.58 -3.48
CA PHE A 202 23.52 20.63 -3.53
C PHE A 202 23.98 21.91 -2.80
N LEU A 203 24.59 21.76 -1.62
CA LEU A 203 25.18 22.87 -0.88
C LEU A 203 26.35 23.50 -1.65
N CYS A 204 27.22 22.70 -2.27
CA CYS A 204 28.32 23.23 -3.10
C CYS A 204 27.78 24.07 -4.27
N PHE A 205 26.78 23.60 -5.00
CA PHE A 205 26.17 24.37 -6.08
C PHE A 205 25.47 25.63 -5.58
N PHE A 206 24.79 25.56 -4.43
CA PHE A 206 24.16 26.73 -3.81
C PHE A 206 25.19 27.80 -3.42
N PHE A 207 26.30 27.41 -2.80
CA PHE A 207 27.38 28.34 -2.45
C PHE A 207 28.08 28.90 -3.68
N LEU A 208 28.35 28.08 -4.71
CA LEU A 208 28.92 28.56 -5.97
C LEU A 208 27.99 29.55 -6.67
N TYR A 209 26.69 29.26 -6.72
CA TYR A 209 25.67 30.17 -7.27
C TYR A 209 25.60 31.49 -6.49
N LYS A 210 25.63 31.43 -5.16
CA LYS A 210 25.62 32.62 -4.30
C LYS A 210 26.90 33.46 -4.44
N VAL A 211 28.06 32.83 -4.60
CA VAL A 211 29.33 33.52 -4.85
C VAL A 211 29.33 34.17 -6.24
N LEU A 212 28.82 33.48 -7.27
CA LEU A 212 28.70 34.01 -8.62
C LEU A 212 27.80 35.25 -8.68
N ASN A 213 26.68 35.23 -7.96
CA ASN A 213 25.74 36.37 -7.89
C ASN A 213 26.19 37.51 -6.95
N ASN A 214 27.24 37.33 -6.15
CA ASN A 214 27.82 38.40 -5.32
C ASN A 214 29.02 39.08 -6.00
N TYR A 215 29.50 38.55 -7.13
CA TYR A 215 30.64 39.07 -7.90
C TYR A 215 30.22 39.75 -9.22
N ILE A 216 28.91 39.74 -9.54
CA ILE A 216 28.28 40.48 -10.65
C ILE A 216 27.37 41.54 -10.03
#